data_AF-A0A957ZGU3-F1
#
_entry.id   AF-A0A957ZGU3-F1
#
_cell.length_a   1.000
_cell.length_b   1.000
_cell.length_c   1.000
_cell.angle_alpha   90.00
_cell.angle_beta   90.00
_cell.angle_gamma   90.00
#
_symmetry.space_group_name_H-M   'P 1'
#
loop_
_entity.id
_entity.type
_entity.pdbx_description
1 polymer ?
#
loop_
_entity_poly.entity_id
_entity_poly.type
_entity_poly.pdbx_seq_one_letter_code
_entity_poly.pdbx_strand_id
1 'polypeptide(L)'
;MLKIPLTAHHLRFHGWARTPITFHDYTVSALRGALTSYLRAAFCPRGQQMQNDLLHQTLCPVCRLLSLENDGSIDGDIRRPYALEPLPEQPTQIEAGQPFSFGLAIYGEDELLIQFLLVAAGGMGELGVGRVQPDGARGRLEIVQIDVVNPLTGAAECVMAPGERQVRADWQSLGHAQVLARAEALAADLAAGDNLLQVDFLTPTRVMQNQHKWSKPDFFPLAKLIVQRVLDLSSQFGGGRPMLAGEPVALKR
;
A
#
# COMPACT_ATOMS: atom_id res chain seq x y z
N MET A 1 -9.22 16.16 -22.93
CA MET A 1 -8.10 15.22 -22.74
C MET A 1 -8.24 14.58 -21.37
N LEU A 2 -8.11 13.26 -21.25
CA LEU A 2 -8.24 12.56 -19.96
C LEU A 2 -7.04 12.89 -19.07
N LYS A 3 -7.27 13.44 -17.88
CA LYS A 3 -6.24 13.65 -16.86
C LYS A 3 -6.61 12.87 -15.61
N ILE A 4 -5.69 12.02 -15.14
CA ILE A 4 -5.87 11.28 -13.89
C ILE A 4 -5.22 12.11 -12.78
N PRO A 5 -5.97 12.63 -11.81
CA PRO A 5 -5.41 13.55 -10.81
C PRO A 5 -4.78 12.83 -9.60
N LEU A 6 -4.67 11.50 -9.66
CA LEU A 6 -4.06 10.67 -8.63
C LEU A 6 -2.54 10.64 -8.74
N THR A 7 -1.87 10.78 -7.60
CA THR A 7 -0.45 10.54 -7.41
C THR A 7 -0.20 9.30 -6.56
N ALA A 8 1.01 8.75 -6.65
CA ALA A 8 1.45 7.65 -5.81
C ALA A 8 2.89 7.86 -5.32
N HIS A 9 3.16 7.52 -4.07
CA HIS A 9 4.48 7.47 -3.45
C HIS A 9 4.81 6.02 -3.16
N HIS A 10 5.88 5.47 -3.74
CA HIS A 10 6.34 4.12 -3.41
C HIS A 10 7.59 4.23 -2.55
N LEU A 11 7.47 3.76 -1.31
CA LEU A 11 8.54 3.76 -0.32
C LEU A 11 9.04 2.32 -0.15
N ARG A 12 10.35 2.16 -0.05
CA ARG A 12 10.99 0.91 0.36
C ARG A 12 11.69 1.10 1.68
N PHE A 13 11.32 0.26 2.64
CA PHE A 13 11.88 0.26 3.97
C PHE A 13 12.92 -0.84 4.07
N HIS A 14 14.10 -0.49 4.56
CA HIS A 14 15.23 -1.39 4.75
C HIS A 14 15.55 -1.50 6.23
N GLY A 15 15.75 -2.73 6.70
CA GLY A 15 15.91 -2.97 8.12
C GLY A 15 16.60 -4.28 8.47
N TRP A 16 16.74 -4.49 9.77
CA TRP A 16 17.31 -5.68 10.37
C TRP A 16 16.34 -6.30 11.36
N ALA A 17 16.20 -7.62 11.31
CA ALA A 17 15.51 -8.35 12.38
C ALA A 17 16.35 -8.26 13.66
N ARG A 18 15.77 -7.75 14.74
CA ARG A 18 16.43 -7.64 16.06
C ARG A 18 16.19 -8.88 16.91
N THR A 19 15.05 -9.52 16.72
CA THR A 19 14.76 -10.86 17.22
C THR A 19 14.22 -11.71 16.07
N PRO A 20 14.23 -13.05 16.18
CA PRO A 20 13.66 -13.91 15.15
C PRO A 20 12.20 -13.52 14.86
N ILE A 21 11.79 -13.56 13.60
CA ILE A 21 10.43 -13.23 13.17
C ILE A 21 9.86 -14.42 12.42
N THR A 22 8.79 -15.03 12.93
CA THR A 22 8.04 -16.06 12.22
C THR A 22 6.79 -15.45 11.61
N PHE A 23 6.57 -15.64 10.32
CA PHE A 23 5.38 -15.16 9.62
C PHE A 23 4.28 -16.22 9.56
N HIS A 24 3.06 -15.78 9.24
CA HIS A 24 2.06 -16.68 8.66
C HIS A 24 2.39 -16.94 7.18
N ASP A 25 1.50 -17.61 6.47
CA ASP A 25 1.67 -17.94 5.05
C ASP A 25 1.89 -16.70 4.17
N TYR A 26 1.52 -15.51 4.67
CA TYR A 26 1.70 -14.23 3.98
C TYR A 26 2.30 -13.17 4.91
N THR A 27 3.50 -12.70 4.55
CA THR A 27 4.25 -11.67 5.28
C THR A 27 3.50 -10.34 5.36
N VAL A 28 2.78 -9.96 4.30
CA VAL A 28 1.98 -8.71 4.22
C VAL A 28 0.93 -8.64 5.32
N SER A 29 0.30 -9.76 5.69
CA SER A 29 -0.71 -9.75 6.76
C SER A 29 -0.09 -9.40 8.12
N ALA A 30 1.14 -9.86 8.37
CA ALA A 30 1.86 -9.56 9.60
C ALA A 30 2.32 -8.10 9.63
N LEU A 31 2.88 -7.60 8.51
CA LEU A 31 3.27 -6.19 8.38
C LEU A 31 2.08 -5.25 8.57
N ARG A 32 0.94 -5.57 7.95
CA ARG A 32 -0.30 -4.82 8.13
C ARG A 32 -0.76 -4.85 9.59
N GLY A 33 -0.74 -6.01 10.24
CA GLY A 33 -1.08 -6.12 11.65
C GLY A 33 -0.21 -5.24 12.54
N ALA A 34 1.09 -5.20 12.29
CA ALA A 34 2.04 -4.38 13.02
C ALA A 34 1.81 -2.87 12.77
N LEU A 35 1.68 -2.47 11.50
CA LEU A 35 1.42 -1.08 11.10
C LEU A 35 0.14 -0.53 11.75
N THR A 36 -0.95 -1.28 11.68
CA THR A 36 -2.24 -0.88 12.25
C THR A 36 -2.21 -0.83 13.77
N SER A 37 -1.52 -1.78 14.41
CA SER A 37 -1.35 -1.80 15.86
C SER A 37 -0.53 -0.59 16.33
N TYR A 38 0.53 -0.22 15.60
CA TYR A 38 1.33 0.95 15.91
C TYR A 38 0.55 2.24 15.70
N LEU A 39 -0.15 2.40 14.57
CA LEU A 39 -1.01 3.56 14.31
C LEU A 39 -1.98 3.81 15.48
N ARG A 40 -2.62 2.73 15.98
CA ARG A 40 -3.52 2.82 17.14
C ARG A 40 -2.77 3.21 18.41
N ALA A 41 -1.66 2.56 18.70
CA ALA A 41 -0.90 2.81 19.92
C ALA A 41 -0.33 4.23 19.98
N ALA A 42 0.15 4.76 18.86
CA ALA A 42 0.83 6.05 18.80
C ALA A 42 -0.13 7.25 18.68
N PHE A 43 -1.25 7.10 17.96
CA PHE A 43 -2.06 8.26 17.56
C PHE A 43 -3.54 8.17 17.96
N CYS A 44 -4.05 7.01 18.39
CA CYS A 44 -5.44 6.90 18.83
C CYS A 44 -5.55 7.15 20.35
N PRO A 45 -6.28 8.18 20.81
CA PRO A 45 -6.42 8.48 22.24
C PRO A 45 -7.09 7.37 23.06
N ARG A 46 -7.85 6.48 22.41
CA ARG A 46 -8.51 5.32 23.05
C ARG A 46 -7.69 4.03 22.94
N GLY A 47 -6.55 4.05 22.27
CA GLY A 47 -5.69 2.90 22.05
C GLY A 47 -6.45 1.71 21.43
N GLN A 48 -6.29 0.53 22.03
CA GLN A 48 -6.89 -0.71 21.53
C GLN A 48 -8.31 -1.01 22.07
N GLN A 49 -8.83 -0.18 22.99
CA GLN A 49 -9.99 -0.55 23.82
C GLN A 49 -11.37 -0.40 23.17
N MET A 50 -11.52 0.24 22.00
CA MET A 50 -12.81 0.32 21.31
C MET A 50 -12.67 0.25 19.79
N GLN A 51 -13.12 -0.87 19.21
CA GLN A 51 -13.02 -1.10 17.76
C GLN A 51 -14.21 -0.51 16.97
N ASN A 52 -15.33 -0.17 17.61
CA ASN A 52 -16.61 0.04 16.92
C ASN A 52 -17.42 1.30 17.34
N ASP A 53 -16.79 2.36 17.86
CA ASP A 53 -17.50 3.63 18.12
C ASP A 53 -17.50 4.52 16.86
N LEU A 54 -18.66 4.65 16.21
CA LEU A 54 -18.88 5.48 15.02
C LEU A 54 -18.51 6.95 15.24
N LEU A 55 -18.80 7.51 16.41
CA LEU A 55 -18.42 8.88 16.73
C LEU A 55 -16.90 9.02 16.77
N HIS A 56 -16.22 8.06 17.37
CA HIS A 56 -14.77 8.04 17.42
C HIS A 56 -14.14 7.82 16.04
N GLN A 57 -14.69 6.95 15.20
CA GLN A 57 -14.22 6.76 13.81
C GLN A 57 -14.41 8.02 12.94
N THR A 58 -15.36 8.90 13.29
CA THR A 58 -15.56 10.17 12.59
C THR A 58 -14.53 11.22 13.01
N LEU A 59 -14.10 11.20 14.28
CA LEU A 59 -13.21 12.20 14.87
C LEU A 59 -11.72 11.82 14.83
N CYS A 60 -11.40 10.54 14.98
CA CYS A 60 -10.03 10.05 15.04
C CYS A 60 -9.55 9.66 13.64
N PRO A 61 -8.57 10.37 13.05
CA PRO A 61 -8.10 10.10 11.68
C PRO A 61 -7.52 8.70 11.52
N VAL A 62 -6.88 8.16 12.57
CA VAL A 62 -6.39 6.76 12.56
C VAL A 62 -7.55 5.77 12.58
N CYS A 63 -8.54 5.92 13.46
CA CYS A 63 -9.67 5.00 13.49
C CYS A 63 -10.52 5.11 12.22
N ARG A 64 -10.58 6.29 11.58
CA ARG A 64 -11.17 6.46 10.25
C ARG A 64 -10.39 5.70 9.18
N LEU A 65 -9.06 5.84 9.16
CA LEU A 65 -8.20 5.12 8.22
C LEU A 65 -8.34 3.60 8.39
N LEU A 66 -8.40 3.13 9.65
CA LEU A 66 -8.49 1.72 10.00
C LEU A 66 -9.91 1.15 9.89
N SER A 67 -10.97 1.96 9.97
CA SER A 67 -12.33 1.47 9.74
C SER A 67 -12.53 1.10 8.27
N LEU A 68 -11.82 1.75 7.34
CA LEU A 68 -11.69 1.31 5.94
C LEU A 68 -11.03 -0.08 5.80
N GLU A 69 -10.39 -0.59 6.85
CA GLU A 69 -9.81 -1.94 6.83
C GLU A 69 -10.77 -3.05 7.26
N ASN A 70 -11.67 -2.75 8.19
CA ASN A 70 -12.40 -3.76 8.96
C ASN A 70 -13.86 -3.96 8.54
N ASP A 71 -14.43 -3.05 7.77
CA ASP A 71 -15.83 -3.14 7.42
C ASP A 71 -16.01 -3.94 6.11
N GLY A 72 -16.34 -5.22 6.27
CA GLY A 72 -16.72 -6.13 5.18
C GLY A 72 -18.12 -5.86 4.60
N SER A 73 -18.83 -4.87 5.13
CA SER A 73 -20.10 -4.33 4.63
C SER A 73 -19.96 -2.98 3.93
N ILE A 74 -18.74 -2.41 3.86
CA ILE A 74 -18.47 -1.30 2.96
C ILE A 74 -18.68 -1.81 1.54
N ASP A 75 -19.77 -1.33 0.94
CA ASP A 75 -20.00 -1.34 -0.50
C ASP A 75 -18.68 -0.95 -1.17
N GLY A 76 -18.20 -1.74 -2.13
CA GLY A 76 -16.81 -1.77 -2.64
C GLY A 76 -16.24 -0.46 -3.22
N ASP A 77 -16.89 0.68 -2.99
CA ASP A 77 -16.50 2.02 -3.33
C ASP A 77 -15.38 2.57 -2.43
N ILE A 78 -15.29 2.27 -1.12
CA ILE A 78 -14.22 2.87 -0.30
C ILE A 78 -12.91 2.10 -0.43
N ARG A 79 -11.85 2.86 -0.69
CA ARG A 79 -10.52 2.38 -1.07
C ARG A 79 -9.52 2.78 -0.02
N ARG A 80 -8.59 1.86 0.30
CA ARG A 80 -7.46 2.20 1.17
C ARG A 80 -6.50 3.12 0.41
N PRO A 81 -6.02 4.21 1.02
CA PRO A 81 -5.06 5.13 0.42
C PRO A 81 -3.63 4.61 0.46
N TYR A 82 -3.41 3.35 0.82
CA TYR A 82 -2.09 2.74 0.80
C TYR A 82 -2.16 1.24 0.50
N ALA A 83 -1.03 0.66 0.09
CA ALA A 83 -0.84 -0.77 -0.09
C ALA A 83 0.56 -1.19 0.39
N LEU A 84 0.64 -2.27 1.17
CA LEU A 84 1.91 -2.89 1.54
C LEU A 84 2.34 -3.86 0.45
N GLU A 85 3.61 -3.80 0.07
CA GLU A 85 4.22 -4.73 -0.88
C GLU A 85 4.90 -5.87 -0.10
N PRO A 86 4.82 -7.12 -0.60
CA PRO A 86 5.41 -8.27 0.06
C PRO A 86 6.95 -8.17 0.10
N LEU A 87 7.55 -8.92 1.03
CA LEU A 87 8.99 -9.17 0.98
C LEU A 87 9.32 -9.94 -0.32
N PRO A 88 10.43 -9.61 -1.03
CA PRO A 88 10.79 -10.18 -2.33
C PRO A 88 10.85 -11.72 -2.40
N GLU A 89 10.97 -12.42 -1.27
CA GLU A 89 11.06 -13.89 -1.19
C GLU A 89 9.98 -14.54 -0.30
N GLN A 90 9.08 -13.73 0.28
CA GLN A 90 8.04 -14.16 1.23
C GLN A 90 8.52 -15.22 2.26
N PRO A 91 9.60 -14.92 3.02
CA PRO A 91 10.12 -15.88 3.97
C PRO A 91 9.09 -16.21 5.04
N THR A 92 9.04 -17.47 5.45
CA THR A 92 8.24 -17.91 6.61
C THR A 92 8.93 -17.55 7.92
N GLN A 93 10.25 -17.32 7.90
CA GLN A 93 11.06 -16.96 9.06
C GLN A 93 12.23 -16.05 8.66
N ILE A 94 12.55 -15.09 9.53
CA ILE A 94 13.74 -14.25 9.45
C ILE A 94 14.49 -14.37 10.77
N GLU A 95 15.77 -14.71 10.72
CA GLU A 95 16.62 -14.83 11.90
C GLU A 95 17.07 -13.47 12.43
N ALA A 96 17.42 -13.41 13.72
CA ALA A 96 18.03 -12.22 14.29
C ALA A 96 19.33 -11.85 13.54
N GLY A 97 19.47 -10.57 13.20
CA GLY A 97 20.59 -10.05 12.44
C GLY A 97 20.45 -10.21 10.92
N GLN A 98 19.37 -10.81 10.40
CA GLN A 98 19.14 -10.85 8.96
C GLN A 98 18.55 -9.53 8.43
N PRO A 99 18.99 -9.06 7.25
CA PRO A 99 18.40 -7.90 6.60
C PRO A 99 17.05 -8.28 5.97
N PHE A 100 16.16 -7.30 5.87
CA PHE A 100 14.92 -7.44 5.12
C PHE A 100 14.50 -6.11 4.50
N SER A 101 13.60 -6.18 3.52
CA SER A 101 12.95 -4.99 2.98
C SER A 101 11.49 -5.26 2.60
N PHE A 102 10.65 -4.24 2.75
CA PHE A 102 9.26 -4.26 2.29
C PHE A 102 8.88 -2.92 1.68
N GLY A 103 7.84 -2.91 0.86
CA GLY A 103 7.35 -1.70 0.21
C GLY A 103 6.06 -1.18 0.85
N LEU A 104 5.84 0.12 0.68
CA LEU A 104 4.60 0.81 1.01
C LEU A 104 4.28 1.80 -0.11
N ALA A 105 3.20 1.54 -0.84
CA ALA A 105 2.63 2.51 -1.76
C ALA A 105 1.59 3.37 -1.03
N ILE A 106 1.66 4.69 -1.16
CA ILE A 106 0.69 5.66 -0.63
C ILE A 106 0.07 6.41 -1.82
N TYR A 107 -1.24 6.59 -1.83
CA TYR A 107 -1.98 7.19 -2.94
C TYR A 107 -2.57 8.55 -2.54
N GLY A 108 -2.38 9.55 -3.40
CA GLY A 108 -2.76 10.93 -3.14
C GLY A 108 -1.68 11.76 -2.45
N GLU A 109 -2.00 13.01 -2.15
CA GLU A 109 -1.06 14.02 -1.62
C GLU A 109 -1.43 14.50 -0.20
N ASP A 110 -2.21 13.70 0.54
CA ASP A 110 -2.52 14.03 1.94
C ASP A 110 -1.25 13.93 2.81
N GLU A 111 -0.63 15.08 3.05
CA GLU A 111 0.61 15.19 3.82
C GLU A 111 0.47 14.54 5.20
N LEU A 112 -0.64 14.80 5.91
CA LEU A 112 -0.85 14.28 7.25
C LEU A 112 -0.94 12.76 7.25
N LEU A 113 -1.65 12.18 6.28
CA LEU A 113 -1.72 10.74 6.08
C LEU A 113 -0.34 10.14 5.79
N ILE A 114 0.44 10.77 4.89
CA ILE A 114 1.79 10.32 4.55
C ILE A 114 2.66 10.30 5.82
N GLN A 115 2.62 11.35 6.64
CA GLN A 115 3.39 11.41 7.89
C GLN A 115 2.97 10.31 8.88
N PHE A 116 1.68 10.06 9.06
CA PHE A 116 1.22 8.98 9.94
C PHE A 116 1.72 7.61 9.48
N LEU A 117 1.66 7.34 8.17
CA LEU A 117 2.10 6.08 7.61
C LEU A 117 3.62 5.90 7.71
N LEU A 118 4.41 6.95 7.49
CA LEU A 118 5.87 6.91 7.64
C LEU A 118 6.29 6.62 9.08
N VAL A 119 5.75 7.38 10.05
CA VAL A 119 6.05 7.18 11.47
C VAL A 119 5.63 5.79 11.91
N ALA A 120 4.45 5.32 11.46
CA ALA A 120 4.00 3.99 11.81
C ALA A 120 4.84 2.88 11.18
N ALA A 121 5.22 3.00 9.91
CA ALA A 121 6.07 2.01 9.26
C ALA A 121 7.48 1.96 9.87
N GLY A 122 8.03 3.11 10.29
CA GLY A 122 9.30 3.19 11.02
C GLY A 122 9.22 2.59 12.43
N GLY A 123 8.11 2.79 13.13
CA GLY A 123 7.95 2.39 14.53
C GLY A 123 7.33 1.02 14.78
N MET A 124 6.64 0.43 13.79
CA MET A 124 5.89 -0.83 14.00
C MET A 124 6.75 -2.00 14.46
N GLY A 125 8.05 -1.98 14.15
CA GLY A 125 8.98 -3.01 14.57
C GLY A 125 9.23 -3.10 16.06
N GLU A 126 9.06 -1.99 16.78
CA GLU A 126 9.20 -1.94 18.24
C GLU A 126 8.02 -2.58 18.97
N LEU A 127 6.83 -2.51 18.39
CA LEU A 127 5.64 -3.16 18.92
C LEU A 127 5.63 -4.67 18.61
N GLY A 128 6.33 -5.06 17.55
CA GLY A 128 6.55 -6.42 17.13
C GLY A 128 5.69 -6.87 15.95
N VAL A 129 6.24 -7.79 15.16
CA VAL A 129 5.77 -8.27 13.86
C VAL A 129 5.74 -9.80 13.85
N GLY A 130 4.86 -10.39 13.03
CA GLY A 130 4.78 -11.84 12.86
C GLY A 130 3.99 -12.52 13.97
N ARG A 131 4.13 -13.84 14.09
CA ARG A 131 3.45 -14.66 15.09
C ARG A 131 3.93 -14.34 16.50
N VAL A 132 3.06 -14.58 17.48
CA VAL A 132 3.47 -14.62 18.89
C VAL A 132 4.33 -15.86 19.09
N GLN A 133 5.51 -15.68 19.63
CA GLN A 133 6.48 -16.71 19.96
C GLN A 133 6.13 -17.38 21.31
N PRO A 134 6.75 -18.52 21.65
CA PRO A 134 6.47 -19.22 22.92
C PRO A 134 6.69 -18.37 24.18
N ASP A 135 7.54 -17.35 24.10
CA ASP A 135 7.80 -16.38 25.18
C ASP A 135 6.72 -15.30 25.33
N GLY A 136 5.70 -15.32 24.47
CA GLY A 136 4.61 -14.34 24.44
C GLY A 136 4.91 -13.06 23.67
N ALA A 137 6.12 -12.91 23.12
CA ALA A 137 6.52 -11.74 22.34
C ALA A 137 6.34 -11.97 20.82
N ARG A 138 6.30 -10.88 20.05
CA ARG A 138 6.42 -10.93 18.58
C ARG A 138 7.86 -10.58 18.18
N GLY A 139 8.24 -10.95 16.96
CA GLY A 139 9.56 -10.61 16.42
C GLY A 139 9.74 -9.10 16.27
N ARG A 140 10.93 -8.58 16.55
CA ARG A 140 11.23 -7.14 16.46
C ARG A 140 12.07 -6.85 15.24
N LEU A 141 11.82 -5.70 14.63
CA LEU A 141 12.63 -5.19 13.54
C LEU A 141 13.03 -3.74 13.79
N GLU A 142 14.13 -3.35 13.17
CA GLU A 142 14.57 -1.96 13.14
C GLU A 142 14.67 -1.52 11.68
N ILE A 143 14.05 -0.38 11.38
CA ILE A 143 14.21 0.31 10.09
C ILE A 143 15.44 1.20 10.19
N VAL A 144 16.36 1.04 9.24
CA VAL A 144 17.60 1.82 9.18
C VAL A 144 17.67 2.72 7.96
N GLN A 145 16.88 2.44 6.91
CA GLN A 145 16.88 3.24 5.69
C GLN A 145 15.51 3.22 5.04
N ILE A 146 15.16 4.34 4.40
CA ILE A 146 13.96 4.47 3.57
C ILE A 146 14.38 5.06 2.23
N ASP A 147 13.90 4.43 1.15
CA ASP A 147 14.07 4.90 -0.22
C ASP A 147 12.71 5.22 -0.84
N VAL A 148 12.61 6.27 -1.65
CA VAL A 148 11.51 6.47 -2.59
C VAL A 148 11.90 5.83 -3.91
N VAL A 149 11.04 4.95 -4.42
CA VAL A 149 11.28 4.17 -5.64
C VAL A 149 10.28 4.58 -6.71
N ASN A 150 10.75 4.85 -7.92
CA ASN A 150 9.87 4.96 -9.08
C ASN A 150 9.66 3.56 -9.68
N PRO A 151 8.47 2.96 -9.56
CA PRO A 151 8.25 1.59 -10.03
C PRO A 151 8.27 1.46 -11.56
N LEU A 152 8.14 2.56 -12.30
CA LEU A 152 8.14 2.55 -13.78
C LEU A 152 9.55 2.55 -14.36
N THR A 153 10.51 3.16 -13.66
CA THR A 153 11.91 3.31 -14.12
C THR A 153 12.90 2.50 -13.30
N GLY A 154 12.52 2.06 -12.09
CA GLY A 154 13.41 1.44 -11.12
C GLY A 154 14.34 2.41 -10.40
N ALA A 155 14.27 3.71 -10.70
CA ALA A 155 15.07 4.73 -10.01
C ALA A 155 14.70 4.75 -8.52
N ALA A 156 15.70 4.89 -7.66
CA ALA A 156 15.54 4.98 -6.21
C ALA A 156 16.30 6.18 -5.66
N GLU A 157 15.67 6.91 -4.74
CA GLU A 157 16.26 8.02 -4.01
C GLU A 157 16.24 7.68 -2.51
N CYS A 158 17.40 7.77 -1.86
CA CYS A 158 17.48 7.60 -0.41
C CYS A 158 16.98 8.87 0.29
N VAL A 159 16.01 8.67 1.19
CA VAL A 159 15.24 9.76 1.81
C VAL A 159 15.29 9.72 3.33
N MET A 160 15.77 8.62 3.89
CA MET A 160 16.28 8.51 5.26
C MET A 160 17.47 7.56 5.22
N ALA A 161 18.67 8.07 5.50
CA ALA A 161 19.89 7.27 5.49
C ALA A 161 20.13 6.55 6.84
N PRO A 162 20.99 5.51 6.87
CA PRO A 162 21.40 4.87 8.11
C PRO A 162 21.90 5.86 9.16
N GLY A 163 21.31 5.82 10.36
CA GLY A 163 21.63 6.72 11.47
C GLY A 163 20.79 8.00 11.51
N GLU A 164 20.06 8.31 10.44
CA GLU A 164 19.07 9.39 10.44
C GLU A 164 17.76 8.91 11.07
N ARG A 165 17.01 9.86 11.65
CA ARG A 165 15.69 9.61 12.23
C ARG A 165 14.57 10.42 11.58
N GLN A 166 14.94 11.33 10.69
CA GLN A 166 14.02 12.20 9.99
C GLN A 166 14.08 11.87 8.52
N VAL A 167 12.90 11.89 7.92
CA VAL A 167 12.75 11.62 6.51
C VAL A 167 12.69 12.93 5.75
N ARG A 168 13.44 13.04 4.65
CA ARG A 168 13.45 14.23 3.79
C ARG A 168 12.05 14.49 3.23
N ALA A 169 11.58 15.74 3.31
CA ALA A 169 10.21 16.11 2.96
C ALA A 169 9.96 16.21 1.44
N ASP A 170 11.00 16.50 0.65
CA ASP A 170 10.88 16.79 -0.79
C ASP A 170 11.34 15.59 -1.62
N TRP A 171 10.39 14.69 -1.88
CA TRP A 171 10.59 13.53 -2.75
C TRP A 171 9.57 13.48 -3.88
N GLN A 172 9.96 12.85 -4.98
CA GLN A 172 9.11 12.77 -6.16
C GLN A 172 7.96 11.78 -5.97
N SER A 173 6.76 12.19 -6.40
CA SER A 173 5.61 11.31 -6.58
C SER A 173 5.51 10.83 -8.02
N LEU A 174 4.93 9.65 -8.20
CA LEU A 174 4.50 9.15 -9.49
C LEU A 174 3.17 9.83 -9.85
N GLY A 175 3.14 10.52 -10.99
CA GLY A 175 1.95 11.25 -11.46
C GLY A 175 1.53 10.90 -12.89
N HIS A 176 0.42 11.50 -13.34
CA HIS A 176 -0.20 11.22 -14.65
C HIS A 176 0.75 11.27 -15.84
N ALA A 177 1.60 12.29 -15.92
CA ALA A 177 2.51 12.47 -17.07
C ALA A 177 3.51 11.31 -17.19
N GLN A 178 4.04 10.83 -16.05
CA GLN A 178 4.97 9.69 -16.03
C GLN A 178 4.26 8.38 -16.41
N VAL A 179 3.03 8.17 -15.90
CA VAL A 179 2.22 7.00 -16.25
C VAL A 179 1.84 7.00 -17.72
N LEU A 180 1.43 8.14 -18.27
CA LEU A 180 1.07 8.27 -19.68
C LEU A 180 2.27 7.99 -20.60
N ALA A 181 3.43 8.59 -20.31
CA ALA A 181 4.64 8.34 -21.06
C ALA A 181 5.04 6.85 -21.04
N ARG A 182 4.92 6.18 -19.87
CA ARG A 182 5.22 4.75 -19.78
C ARG A 182 4.18 3.89 -20.52
N ALA A 183 2.91 4.27 -20.49
CA ALA A 183 1.84 3.58 -21.22
C ALA A 183 2.03 3.69 -22.74
N GLU A 184 2.41 4.86 -23.24
CA GLU A 184 2.74 5.07 -24.66
C GLU A 184 3.94 4.24 -25.10
N ALA A 185 5.00 4.23 -24.29
CA ALA A 185 6.18 3.38 -24.55
C ALA A 185 5.81 1.89 -24.55
N LEU A 186 5.04 1.42 -23.57
CA LEU A 186 4.58 0.03 -23.51
C LEU A 186 3.71 -0.34 -24.72
N ALA A 187 2.84 0.56 -25.18
CA ALA A 187 2.03 0.33 -26.36
C ALA A 187 2.88 0.21 -27.63
N ALA A 188 3.94 1.02 -27.76
CA ALA A 188 4.89 0.90 -28.86
C ALA A 188 5.67 -0.42 -28.80
N ASP A 189 6.16 -0.82 -27.62
CA ASP A 189 6.86 -2.09 -27.40
C ASP A 189 5.97 -3.29 -27.76
N LEU A 190 4.70 -3.27 -27.34
CA LEU A 190 3.72 -4.33 -27.66
C LEU A 190 3.43 -4.41 -29.15
N ALA A 191 3.27 -3.26 -29.81
CA ALA A 191 3.01 -3.19 -31.26
C ALA A 191 4.21 -3.64 -32.11
N ALA A 192 5.43 -3.50 -31.58
CA ALA A 192 6.65 -3.98 -32.23
C ALA A 192 6.87 -5.50 -32.06
N GLY A 193 6.24 -6.12 -31.05
CA GLY A 193 6.25 -7.56 -30.81
C GLY A 193 4.96 -8.24 -31.25
N ASP A 194 4.59 -9.31 -30.55
CA ASP A 194 3.38 -10.11 -30.82
C ASP A 194 2.10 -9.53 -30.18
N ASN A 195 2.14 -8.30 -29.68
CA ASN A 195 1.05 -7.65 -28.96
C ASN A 195 0.52 -8.46 -27.76
N LEU A 196 1.44 -9.14 -27.06
CA LEU A 196 1.16 -9.95 -25.87
C LEU A 196 1.62 -9.25 -24.60
N LEU A 197 0.68 -9.05 -23.66
CA LEU A 197 0.97 -8.53 -22.33
C LEU A 197 0.89 -9.65 -21.29
N GLN A 198 2.02 -9.92 -20.62
CA GLN A 198 2.06 -10.82 -19.47
C GLN A 198 1.88 -10.03 -18.17
N VAL A 199 1.05 -10.55 -17.27
CA VAL A 199 0.82 -9.98 -15.93
C VAL A 199 1.03 -11.08 -14.89
N ASP A 200 2.07 -10.92 -14.08
CA ASP A 200 2.41 -11.85 -13.01
C ASP A 200 1.80 -11.40 -11.68
N PHE A 201 0.93 -12.23 -11.11
CA PHE A 201 0.37 -12.00 -9.77
C PHE A 201 1.34 -12.50 -8.69
N LEU A 202 2.22 -11.61 -8.23
CA LEU A 202 3.25 -11.93 -7.22
C LEU A 202 2.69 -12.26 -5.82
N THR A 203 1.40 -11.97 -5.59
CA THR A 203 0.67 -12.35 -4.38
C THR A 203 -0.69 -12.93 -4.75
N PRO A 204 -1.27 -13.81 -3.92
CA PRO A 204 -2.62 -14.32 -4.17
C PRO A 204 -3.62 -13.18 -4.34
N THR A 205 -4.07 -13.01 -5.58
CA THR A 205 -4.97 -11.91 -5.94
C THR A 205 -6.39 -12.42 -5.97
N ARG A 206 -7.26 -11.84 -5.13
CA ARG A 206 -8.67 -12.20 -5.08
C ARG A 206 -9.45 -11.32 -6.06
N VAL A 207 -9.81 -11.90 -7.21
CA VAL A 207 -10.74 -11.30 -8.17
C VAL A 207 -12.14 -11.85 -7.91
N MET A 208 -13.10 -10.96 -7.67
CA MET A 208 -14.50 -11.30 -7.40
C MET A 208 -15.39 -10.65 -8.46
N GLN A 209 -16.30 -11.42 -9.06
CA GLN A 209 -17.37 -10.91 -9.92
C GLN A 209 -18.66 -11.64 -9.57
N ASN A 210 -19.76 -10.90 -9.35
CA ASN A 210 -21.06 -11.47 -8.96
C ASN A 210 -20.95 -12.47 -7.80
N GLN A 211 -20.17 -12.13 -6.77
CA GLN A 211 -19.88 -12.97 -5.58
C GLN A 211 -19.12 -14.29 -5.84
N HIS A 212 -18.70 -14.55 -7.08
CA HIS A 212 -17.88 -15.73 -7.41
C HIS A 212 -16.38 -15.36 -7.42
N LYS A 213 -15.55 -16.24 -6.86
CA LYS A 213 -14.08 -16.12 -6.89
C LYS A 213 -13.57 -16.69 -8.20
N TRP A 214 -12.79 -15.90 -8.94
CA TRP A 214 -12.21 -16.32 -10.22
C TRP A 214 -10.77 -16.78 -10.00
N SER A 215 -10.42 -17.96 -10.50
CA SER A 215 -9.06 -18.50 -10.48
C SER A 215 -8.24 -18.13 -11.72
N LYS A 216 -8.90 -17.80 -12.84
CA LYS A 216 -8.31 -17.29 -14.07
C LYS A 216 -9.19 -16.12 -14.55
N PRO A 217 -8.84 -14.86 -14.21
CA PRO A 217 -9.64 -13.71 -14.62
C PRO A 217 -9.50 -13.47 -16.13
N ASP A 218 -10.61 -13.31 -16.84
CA ASP A 218 -10.58 -12.80 -18.21
C ASP A 218 -10.03 -11.36 -18.21
N PHE A 219 -9.44 -10.97 -19.34
CA PHE A 219 -8.80 -9.65 -19.48
C PHE A 219 -9.76 -8.50 -19.17
N PHE A 220 -10.97 -8.49 -19.77
CA PHE A 220 -11.92 -7.39 -19.60
C PHE A 220 -12.39 -7.20 -18.15
N PRO A 221 -12.83 -8.25 -17.41
CA PRO A 221 -13.11 -8.14 -15.98
C PRO A 221 -11.93 -7.61 -15.15
N LEU A 222 -10.72 -8.11 -15.40
CA LEU A 222 -9.52 -7.64 -14.70
C LEU A 222 -9.26 -6.15 -14.98
N ALA A 223 -9.24 -5.75 -16.25
CA ALA A 223 -9.03 -4.37 -16.67
C ALA A 223 -10.09 -3.43 -16.09
N LYS A 224 -11.37 -3.84 -16.11
CA LYS A 224 -12.48 -3.09 -15.49
C LYS A 224 -12.24 -2.86 -13.99
N LEU A 225 -11.81 -3.90 -13.26
CA LEU A 225 -11.51 -3.78 -11.82
C LEU A 225 -10.32 -2.86 -11.54
N ILE A 226 -9.27 -2.93 -12.36
CA ILE A 226 -8.10 -2.05 -12.24
C ILE A 226 -8.51 -0.59 -12.49
N VAL A 227 -9.24 -0.31 -13.57
CA VAL A 227 -9.71 1.04 -13.89
C VAL A 227 -10.65 1.55 -12.79
N GLN A 228 -11.60 0.73 -12.32
CA GLN A 228 -12.48 1.10 -11.22
C GLN A 228 -11.69 1.47 -9.96
N ARG A 229 -10.65 0.68 -9.62
CA ARG A 229 -9.78 0.96 -8.48
C ARG A 229 -9.10 2.32 -8.61
N VAL A 230 -8.59 2.67 -9.79
CA VAL A 230 -7.97 3.97 -10.06
C VAL A 230 -8.99 5.11 -9.97
N LEU A 231 -10.20 4.94 -10.52
CA LEU A 231 -11.27 5.93 -10.44
C LEU A 231 -11.69 6.19 -8.99
N ASP A 232 -11.84 5.14 -8.19
CA ASP A 232 -12.23 5.26 -6.79
C ASP A 232 -11.13 5.93 -5.95
N LEU A 233 -9.86 5.54 -6.16
CA LEU A 233 -8.70 6.17 -5.52
C LEU A 233 -8.59 7.66 -5.91
N SER A 234 -8.79 7.98 -7.18
CA SER A 234 -8.78 9.37 -7.65
C SER A 234 -9.89 10.18 -6.98
N SER A 235 -11.10 9.61 -6.92
CA SER A 235 -12.26 10.24 -6.28
C SER A 235 -12.04 10.53 -4.79
N GLN A 236 -11.32 9.66 -4.09
CA GLN A 236 -11.15 9.73 -2.63
C GLN A 236 -9.90 10.51 -2.21
N PHE A 237 -8.81 10.38 -2.97
CA PHE A 237 -7.47 10.86 -2.56
C PHE A 237 -6.75 11.66 -3.65
N GLY A 238 -7.25 11.67 -4.89
CA GLY A 238 -6.66 12.40 -6.01
C GLY A 238 -7.36 13.72 -6.33
N GLY A 239 -8.16 14.29 -5.43
CA GLY A 239 -8.88 15.55 -5.68
C GLY A 239 -10.08 15.45 -6.63
N GLY A 240 -10.51 14.24 -7.01
CA GLY A 240 -11.74 14.01 -7.77
C GLY A 240 -11.61 12.93 -8.85
N ARG A 241 -12.73 12.56 -9.45
CA ARG A 241 -12.73 11.61 -10.57
C ARG A 241 -12.11 12.25 -11.83
N PRO A 242 -11.35 11.49 -12.64
CA PRO A 242 -10.92 11.94 -13.96
C PRO A 242 -12.11 12.38 -14.81
N MET A 243 -11.91 13.42 -15.62
CA MET A 243 -12.93 13.97 -16.52
C MET A 243 -12.63 13.58 -17.97
N LEU A 244 -13.66 13.19 -18.72
CA LEU A 244 -13.60 12.94 -20.16
C LEU A 244 -14.73 13.71 -20.84
N ALA A 245 -14.39 14.56 -21.82
CA ALA A 245 -15.35 15.42 -22.54
C ALA A 245 -16.25 16.28 -21.62
N GLY A 246 -15.78 16.66 -20.43
CA GLY A 246 -16.52 17.48 -19.47
C GLY A 246 -17.37 16.69 -18.48
N GLU A 247 -17.37 15.36 -18.54
CA GLU A 247 -18.10 14.50 -17.62
C GLU A 247 -17.15 13.63 -16.77
N PRO A 248 -17.47 13.35 -15.50
CA PRO A 248 -16.70 12.40 -14.69
C PRO A 248 -16.75 11.00 -15.30
N VAL A 249 -15.59 10.36 -15.43
CA VAL A 249 -15.52 8.99 -15.92
C VAL A 249 -16.22 8.05 -14.94
N ALA A 250 -17.17 7.27 -15.46
CA ALA A 250 -17.87 6.23 -14.73
C ALA A 250 -17.90 4.95 -15.55
N LEU A 251 -17.56 3.83 -14.92
CA LEU A 251 -17.78 2.51 -15.50
C LEU A 251 -19.15 2.01 -15.04
N LYS A 252 -19.95 1.46 -15.97
CA LYS A 252 -21.19 0.77 -15.61
C LYS A 252 -20.82 -0.43 -14.72
N ARG A 253 -21.46 -0.53 -13.55
CA ARG A 253 -21.27 -1.66 -12.62
C ARG A 253 -21.61 -2.98 -13.30
#